data_AF-A0A4U0XRG1-F1
#
_entry.id   AF-A0A4U0XRG1-F1
#
_cell.length_a   1.000
_cell.length_b   1.000
_cell.length_c   1.000
_cell.angle_alpha   90.00
_cell.angle_beta   90.00
_cell.angle_gamma   90.00
#
_symmetry.space_group_name_H-M   'P 1'
#
loop_
_entity.id
_entity.type
_entity.pdbx_description
1 polymer ?
#
loop_
_entity_poly.entity_id
_entity_poly.type
_entity_poly.pdbx_seq_one_letter_code
_entity_poly.pdbx_strand_id
1 'polypeptide(L)'
;MSSLYITGLPAKKSTGSTGEKAVVGGGDGVITLWEKGQWDDQDERITVSKEKETLDVMAEVPEGVGGMMGKKVAVGLGDGRVRFVRLGMNKVVGEVRHDDVEGVIGLGFDVGGRMISGGGQVVKVWQEHIAGAGEAEEDEDEEAVGAKRTADSDDEDDGSDGGEAPSEEEEKPRKRRKKRKRGKGPVTAGGGLNFTGLD
;
A
#
# COMPACT_ATOMS: atom_id res chain seq x y z
N MET A 1 7.43 -20.47 -4.66
CA MET A 1 7.36 -19.83 -5.99
C MET A 1 6.07 -20.26 -6.67
N SER A 2 5.26 -19.31 -7.12
CA SER A 2 3.88 -19.54 -7.57
C SER A 2 3.64 -18.96 -8.96
N SER A 3 2.64 -19.47 -9.68
CA SER A 3 2.24 -18.91 -10.97
C SER A 3 0.74 -19.06 -11.21
N LEU A 4 0.17 -18.12 -11.96
CA LEU A 4 -1.23 -18.12 -12.41
C LEU A 4 -1.29 -17.65 -13.86
N TYR A 5 -2.33 -18.08 -14.56
CA TYR A 5 -2.68 -17.51 -15.85
C TYR A 5 -3.96 -16.69 -15.71
N ILE A 6 -3.89 -15.40 -16.04
CA ILE A 6 -5.02 -14.47 -15.91
C ILE A 6 -5.46 -14.02 -17.29
N THR A 7 -6.78 -14.01 -17.49
CA THR A 7 -7.42 -13.52 -18.72
C THR A 7 -8.38 -12.38 -18.39
N GLY A 8 -8.90 -11.70 -19.42
CA GLY A 8 -9.87 -10.62 -19.24
C GLY A 8 -9.27 -9.32 -18.71
N LEU A 9 -7.96 -9.13 -18.83
CA LEU A 9 -7.34 -7.82 -18.70
C LEU A 9 -7.67 -6.96 -19.93
N PRO A 10 -7.61 -5.62 -19.83
CA PRO A 10 -7.85 -4.75 -20.98
C PRO A 10 -6.88 -5.04 -22.13
N ALA A 11 -7.40 -5.58 -23.24
CA ALA A 11 -6.61 -5.81 -24.45
C ALA A 11 -6.47 -4.50 -25.26
N LYS A 12 -5.28 -4.26 -25.80
CA LYS A 12 -5.01 -3.06 -26.60
C LYS A 12 -4.13 -3.40 -27.80
N LYS A 13 -4.75 -3.49 -28.98
CA LYS A 13 -4.07 -3.84 -30.24
C LYS A 13 -2.88 -2.93 -30.56
N SER A 14 -2.93 -1.65 -30.17
CA SER A 14 -1.84 -0.71 -30.43
C SER A 14 -0.56 -1.03 -29.65
N THR A 15 -0.66 -1.71 -28.51
CA THR A 15 0.49 -2.11 -27.69
C THR A 15 0.80 -3.60 -27.81
N GLY A 16 0.05 -4.34 -28.65
CA GLY A 16 0.18 -5.79 -28.76
C GLY A 16 -0.43 -6.58 -27.60
N SER A 17 -1.06 -5.92 -26.60
CA SER A 17 -1.63 -6.63 -25.46
C SER A 17 -2.89 -7.40 -25.85
N THR A 18 -2.86 -8.69 -25.54
CA THR A 18 -3.93 -9.67 -25.73
C THR A 18 -4.95 -9.68 -24.58
N GLY A 19 -4.61 -9.04 -23.44
CA GLY A 19 -5.42 -9.10 -22.23
C GLY A 19 -5.28 -10.42 -21.46
N GLU A 20 -4.30 -11.24 -21.83
CA GLU A 20 -3.99 -12.52 -21.20
C GLU A 20 -2.51 -12.52 -20.77
N LYS A 21 -2.26 -12.82 -19.50
CA LYS A 21 -0.91 -12.77 -18.93
C LYS A 21 -0.62 -13.97 -18.03
N ALA A 22 0.61 -14.47 -18.07
CA ALA A 22 1.14 -15.30 -16.99
C ALA A 22 1.64 -14.39 -15.87
N VAL A 23 1.25 -14.70 -14.64
CA VAL A 23 1.60 -13.98 -13.42
C VAL A 23 2.48 -14.90 -12.60
N VAL A 24 3.73 -14.50 -12.33
CA VAL A 24 4.73 -15.34 -11.67
C VAL A 24 5.23 -14.64 -10.41
N GLY A 25 5.06 -15.29 -9.27
CA GLY A 25 5.53 -14.82 -7.97
C GLY A 25 6.99 -15.21 -7.74
N GLY A 26 7.83 -14.21 -7.47
CA GLY A 26 9.26 -14.37 -7.18
C GLY A 26 9.56 -14.59 -5.69
N GLY A 27 10.81 -14.97 -5.41
CA GLY A 27 11.35 -15.06 -4.05
C GLY A 27 11.86 -13.74 -3.49
N ASP A 28 11.76 -12.65 -4.26
CA ASP A 28 12.25 -11.30 -3.92
C ASP A 28 11.11 -10.34 -3.57
N GLY A 29 9.92 -10.85 -3.26
CA GLY A 29 8.74 -10.05 -2.97
C GLY A 29 8.05 -9.48 -4.19
N VAL A 30 8.33 -9.98 -5.39
CA VAL A 30 7.85 -9.36 -6.63
C VAL A 30 7.08 -10.33 -7.51
N ILE A 31 6.00 -9.83 -8.09
CA ILE A 31 5.31 -10.47 -9.20
C ILE A 31 5.88 -9.94 -10.51
N THR A 32 6.17 -10.85 -11.44
CA THR A 32 6.45 -10.54 -12.84
C THR A 32 5.28 -11.00 -13.70
N LEU A 33 4.88 -10.17 -14.67
CA LEU A 33 3.83 -10.51 -15.62
C LEU A 33 4.42 -10.60 -17.01
N TRP A 34 3.88 -11.56 -17.76
CA TRP A 34 4.34 -11.91 -19.10
C TRP A 34 3.13 -11.98 -20.03
N GLU A 35 3.15 -11.22 -21.11
CA GLU A 35 2.05 -11.17 -22.06
C GLU A 35 2.01 -12.45 -22.91
N LYS A 36 0.81 -12.98 -23.14
CA LYS A 36 0.64 -14.19 -23.95
C LYS A 36 1.27 -14.00 -25.35
N GLY A 37 2.26 -14.84 -25.65
CA GLY A 37 2.95 -14.82 -26.94
C GLY A 37 4.16 -13.87 -27.00
N GLN A 38 4.47 -13.16 -25.92
CA GLN A 38 5.67 -12.35 -25.75
C GLN A 38 6.41 -12.82 -24.48
N TRP A 39 7.04 -13.99 -24.57
CA TRP A 39 7.67 -14.65 -23.40
C TRP A 39 9.13 -14.27 -23.20
N ASP A 40 9.72 -13.60 -24.18
CA ASP A 40 11.08 -13.08 -24.18
C ASP A 40 11.18 -11.65 -23.64
N ASP A 41 10.04 -10.96 -23.47
CA ASP A 41 9.97 -9.63 -22.91
C ASP A 41 9.10 -9.61 -21.65
N GLN A 42 9.69 -9.18 -20.53
CA GLN A 42 8.97 -9.05 -19.27
C GLN A 42 8.12 -7.78 -19.33
N ASP A 43 6.81 -7.95 -19.27
CA ASP A 43 5.87 -6.85 -19.49
C ASP A 43 5.70 -5.95 -18.25
N GLU A 44 5.34 -6.52 -17.10
CA GLU A 44 5.13 -5.74 -15.88
C GLU A 44 5.82 -6.36 -14.66
N ARG A 45 6.17 -5.51 -13.68
CA ARG A 45 6.76 -5.90 -12.40
C ARG A 45 6.04 -5.20 -11.26
N ILE A 46 5.55 -5.96 -10.29
CA ILE A 46 4.78 -5.45 -9.14
C ILE A 46 5.48 -5.84 -7.84
N THR A 47 5.96 -4.85 -7.09
CA THR A 47 6.50 -5.10 -5.74
C THR A 47 5.36 -5.37 -4.77
N VAL A 48 5.24 -6.62 -4.33
CA VAL A 48 4.24 -7.08 -3.35
C VAL A 48 4.81 -7.02 -1.93
N SER A 49 6.09 -7.33 -1.76
CA SER A 49 6.81 -7.24 -0.48
C SER A 49 8.04 -6.37 -0.59
N LYS A 50 8.11 -5.35 0.27
CA LYS A 50 9.28 -4.47 0.36
C LYS A 50 10.39 -5.14 1.18
N GLU A 51 9.99 -6.03 2.07
CA GLU A 51 10.83 -6.87 2.91
C GLU A 51 11.50 -8.01 2.11
N LYS A 52 11.07 -8.20 0.85
CA LYS A 52 11.54 -9.22 -0.10
C LYS A 52 11.12 -10.65 0.24
N GLU A 53 9.98 -10.79 0.89
CA GLU A 53 9.42 -12.11 1.22
C GLU A 53 9.04 -12.94 -0.01
N THR A 54 9.07 -14.26 0.17
CA THR A 54 8.71 -15.21 -0.88
C THR A 54 7.21 -15.15 -1.17
N LEU A 55 6.85 -15.21 -2.46
CA LEU A 55 5.46 -15.30 -2.92
C LEU A 55 5.13 -16.76 -3.24
N ASP A 56 4.64 -17.49 -2.24
CA ASP A 56 4.61 -18.95 -2.28
C ASP A 56 3.34 -19.54 -2.87
N VAL A 57 2.21 -18.84 -2.74
CA VAL A 57 0.94 -19.25 -3.34
C VAL A 57 0.18 -18.04 -3.88
N MET A 58 -0.56 -18.22 -4.97
CA MET A 58 -1.43 -17.20 -5.54
C MET A 58 -2.76 -17.81 -5.97
N ALA A 59 -3.84 -17.03 -5.88
CA ALA A 59 -5.14 -17.36 -6.43
C ALA A 59 -5.80 -16.13 -7.09
N GLU A 60 -6.48 -16.30 -8.23
CA GLU A 60 -7.34 -15.24 -8.78
C GLU A 60 -8.48 -14.98 -7.79
N VAL A 61 -8.70 -13.71 -7.46
CA VAL A 61 -9.84 -13.30 -6.63
C VAL A 61 -11.08 -13.28 -7.52
N PRO A 62 -12.16 -14.02 -7.19
CA PRO A 62 -13.39 -14.01 -7.97
C PRO A 62 -13.95 -12.60 -8.15
N GLU A 63 -14.61 -12.38 -9.28
CA GLU A 63 -15.27 -11.11 -9.55
C GLU A 63 -16.36 -10.85 -8.51
N GLY A 64 -16.48 -9.60 -8.06
CA GLY A 64 -17.43 -9.19 -7.02
C GLY A 64 -16.92 -9.35 -5.58
N VAL A 65 -15.91 -10.19 -5.33
CA VAL A 65 -15.32 -10.35 -3.98
C VAL A 65 -14.42 -9.15 -3.65
N GLY A 66 -14.64 -8.55 -2.48
CA GLY A 66 -13.89 -7.46 -1.87
C GLY A 66 -14.32 -6.08 -2.35
N GLY A 67 -15.53 -5.92 -2.89
CA GLY A 67 -16.15 -4.64 -3.31
C GLY A 67 -15.42 -3.83 -4.40
N MET A 68 -14.24 -4.26 -4.83
CA MET A 68 -13.39 -3.53 -5.78
C MET A 68 -13.49 -4.09 -7.19
N MET A 69 -13.71 -3.22 -8.17
CA MET A 69 -13.68 -3.58 -9.60
C MET A 69 -12.27 -3.92 -10.10
N GLY A 70 -12.21 -4.76 -11.13
CA GLY A 70 -10.97 -5.14 -11.83
C GLY A 70 -10.37 -6.45 -11.35
N LYS A 71 -9.44 -6.99 -12.15
CA LYS A 71 -8.75 -8.26 -11.86
C LYS A 71 -7.82 -8.12 -10.67
N LYS A 72 -7.93 -9.06 -9.74
CA LYS A 72 -7.14 -9.10 -8.51
C LYS A 72 -6.59 -10.50 -8.29
N VAL A 73 -5.44 -10.57 -7.65
CA VAL A 73 -4.78 -11.80 -7.23
C VAL A 73 -4.53 -11.70 -5.73
N ALA A 74 -4.90 -12.73 -4.99
CA ALA A 74 -4.49 -12.90 -3.61
C ALA A 74 -3.17 -13.67 -3.59
N VAL A 75 -2.22 -13.22 -2.77
CA VAL A 75 -0.84 -13.70 -2.74
C VAL A 75 -0.50 -14.07 -1.31
N GLY A 76 -0.20 -15.34 -1.05
CA GLY A 76 0.30 -15.82 0.22
C GLY A 76 1.82 -15.69 0.29
N LEU A 77 2.31 -15.11 1.37
CA LEU A 77 3.72 -14.85 1.63
C LEU A 77 4.31 -15.85 2.62
N GLY A 78 5.64 -16.00 2.59
CA GLY A 78 6.40 -16.84 3.52
C GLY A 78 6.35 -16.40 4.99
N ASP A 79 5.92 -15.16 5.27
CA ASP A 79 5.80 -14.60 6.63
C ASP A 79 4.36 -14.63 7.18
N GLY A 80 3.50 -15.45 6.57
CA GLY A 80 2.12 -15.64 7.01
C GLY A 80 1.16 -14.54 6.56
N ARG A 81 1.59 -13.53 5.81
CA ARG A 81 0.67 -12.52 5.23
C ARG A 81 0.00 -13.02 3.95
N VAL A 82 -1.22 -12.54 3.71
CA VAL A 82 -1.89 -12.61 2.41
C VAL A 82 -2.13 -11.20 1.92
N ARG A 83 -1.58 -10.85 0.76
CA ARG A 83 -1.75 -9.54 0.12
C ARG A 83 -2.63 -9.63 -1.12
N PHE A 84 -3.47 -8.63 -1.32
CA PHE A 84 -4.32 -8.52 -2.50
C PHE A 84 -3.70 -7.53 -3.48
N VAL A 85 -3.45 -7.97 -4.71
CA VAL A 85 -2.83 -7.17 -5.77
C VAL A 85 -3.85 -6.93 -6.86
N ARG A 86 -4.07 -5.67 -7.24
CA ARG A 86 -4.90 -5.31 -8.39
C ARG A 86 -4.03 -5.20 -9.64
N LEU A 87 -4.34 -6.01 -10.64
CA LEU A 87 -3.64 -6.03 -11.92
C LEU A 87 -4.06 -4.83 -12.79
N GLY A 88 -3.13 -4.31 -13.60
CA GLY A 88 -3.30 -3.11 -14.43
C GLY A 88 -3.11 -1.79 -13.67
N MET A 89 -3.50 -1.73 -12.39
CA MET A 89 -3.07 -0.65 -11.48
C MET A 89 -1.72 -0.94 -10.81
N ASN A 90 -1.31 -2.21 -10.82
CA ASN A 90 -0.02 -2.69 -10.33
C ASN A 90 0.27 -2.28 -8.90
N LYS A 91 -0.74 -2.47 -8.04
CA LYS A 91 -0.72 -2.03 -6.65
C LYS A 91 -1.29 -3.08 -5.71
N VAL A 92 -0.68 -3.20 -4.54
CA VAL A 92 -1.26 -3.88 -3.37
C VAL A 92 -2.42 -3.03 -2.85
N VAL A 93 -3.60 -3.63 -2.74
CA VAL A 93 -4.86 -2.96 -2.35
C VAL A 93 -5.39 -3.39 -0.99
N GLY A 94 -4.81 -4.42 -0.38
CA GLY A 94 -5.18 -4.88 0.95
C GLY A 94 -4.25 -5.99 1.45
N GLU A 95 -4.39 -6.31 2.73
CA GLU A 95 -3.61 -7.34 3.42
C GLU A 95 -4.46 -7.96 4.54
N VAL A 96 -4.28 -9.26 4.77
CA VAL A 96 -4.72 -9.97 5.99
C VAL A 96 -3.58 -10.87 6.48
N ARG A 97 -3.64 -11.29 7.74
CA ARG A 97 -2.58 -12.08 8.39
C ARG A 97 -3.05 -13.48 8.75
N HIS A 98 -2.56 -14.48 8.03
CA HIS A 98 -2.84 -15.87 8.31
C HIS A 98 -2.12 -16.35 9.57
N ASP A 99 -0.83 -16.05 9.72
CA ASP A 99 -0.04 -16.47 10.87
C ASP A 99 1.10 -15.46 11.14
N ASP A 100 1.73 -15.55 12.31
CA ASP A 100 2.85 -14.71 12.71
C ASP A 100 4.22 -15.31 12.38
N VAL A 101 4.26 -16.63 12.21
CA VAL A 101 5.48 -17.44 12.10
C VAL A 101 5.44 -18.31 10.84
N GLU A 102 4.31 -18.97 10.58
CA GLU A 102 4.17 -19.93 9.48
C GLU A 102 3.75 -19.25 8.16
N GLY A 103 4.40 -19.63 7.06
CA GLY A 103 4.07 -19.14 5.73
C GLY A 103 2.73 -19.65 5.21
N VAL A 104 2.13 -18.91 4.27
CA VAL A 104 0.90 -19.34 3.59
C VAL A 104 1.26 -20.25 2.42
N ILE A 105 0.84 -21.51 2.48
CA ILE A 105 1.14 -22.53 1.46
C ILE A 105 -0.09 -22.92 0.62
N GLY A 106 -1.29 -22.60 1.11
CA GLY A 106 -2.56 -22.87 0.43
C GLY A 106 -3.43 -21.62 0.40
N LEU A 107 -4.02 -21.34 -0.76
CA LEU A 107 -4.93 -20.21 -0.94
C LEU A 107 -5.98 -20.55 -2.00
N GLY A 108 -7.22 -20.21 -1.73
CA GLY A 108 -8.32 -20.44 -2.66
C GLY A 108 -9.58 -19.68 -2.26
N PHE A 109 -10.62 -19.83 -3.07
CA PHE A 109 -11.93 -19.26 -2.81
C PHE A 109 -12.98 -20.37 -2.94
N ASP A 110 -13.97 -20.37 -2.05
CA ASP A 110 -15.11 -21.24 -2.18
C ASP A 110 -16.16 -20.67 -3.14
N VAL A 111 -17.24 -21.43 -3.37
CA VAL A 111 -18.36 -21.03 -4.24
C VAL A 111 -19.13 -19.80 -3.74
N GLY A 112 -18.99 -19.46 -2.45
CA GLY A 112 -19.58 -18.28 -1.82
C GLY A 112 -18.67 -17.05 -1.88
N GLY A 113 -17.48 -17.16 -2.49
CA GLY A 113 -16.51 -16.07 -2.57
C GLY A 113 -15.73 -15.84 -1.27
N ARG A 114 -15.84 -16.74 -0.28
CA ARG A 114 -15.02 -16.67 0.93
C ARG A 114 -13.62 -17.13 0.60
N MET A 115 -12.61 -16.38 1.03
CA MET A 115 -11.22 -16.79 0.86
C MET A 115 -10.89 -17.87 1.89
N ILE A 116 -10.10 -18.86 1.50
CA ILE A 116 -9.56 -19.89 2.38
C ILE A 116 -8.04 -19.81 2.28
N SER A 117 -7.36 -19.64 3.41
CA SER A 117 -5.89 -19.72 3.47
C SER A 117 -5.44 -20.84 4.40
N GLY A 118 -4.32 -21.47 4.08
CA GLY A 118 -3.73 -22.56 4.85
C GLY A 118 -2.21 -22.40 5.00
N GLY A 119 -1.72 -22.71 6.20
CA GLY A 119 -0.33 -22.58 6.63
C GLY A 119 -0.14 -23.32 7.96
N GLY A 120 1.01 -23.96 8.15
CA GLY A 120 1.28 -24.78 9.34
C GLY A 120 0.16 -25.81 9.62
N GLN A 121 -0.46 -25.70 10.80
CA GLN A 121 -1.58 -26.55 11.24
C GLN A 121 -2.95 -25.87 11.17
N VAL A 122 -3.02 -24.67 10.56
CA VAL A 122 -4.21 -23.81 10.59
C VAL A 122 -4.78 -23.62 9.19
N VAL A 123 -6.11 -23.66 9.10
CA VAL A 123 -6.86 -23.21 7.92
C VAL A 123 -7.81 -22.11 8.38
N LYS A 124 -7.76 -20.95 7.71
CA LYS A 124 -8.63 -19.80 7.99
C LYS A 124 -9.59 -19.56 6.84
N VAL A 125 -10.84 -19.28 7.20
CA VAL A 125 -11.89 -18.85 6.25
C VAL A 125 -12.15 -17.37 6.49
N TRP A 126 -12.08 -16.57 5.43
CA TRP A 126 -12.22 -15.13 5.47
C TRP A 126 -13.50 -14.74 4.72
N GLN A 127 -14.29 -13.89 5.35
CA GLN A 127 -15.51 -13.35 4.77
C GLN A 127 -15.50 -11.83 4.89
N GLU A 128 -16.08 -11.16 3.91
CA GLU A 128 -16.28 -9.71 3.99
C GLU A 128 -17.21 -9.37 5.14
N HIS A 129 -16.81 -8.39 5.93
CA HIS A 129 -17.66 -7.84 6.97
C HIS A 129 -18.75 -6.97 6.31
N ILE A 130 -19.99 -7.48 6.28
CA ILE A 130 -21.14 -6.74 5.76
C ILE A 130 -21.68 -5.88 6.91
N ALA A 131 -21.31 -4.60 6.92
CA ALA A 131 -21.91 -3.64 7.85
C ALA A 131 -23.44 -3.58 7.61
N GLY A 132 -24.22 -4.07 8.58
CA GLY A 132 -25.68 -4.11 8.53
C GLY A 132 -26.32 -5.50 8.70
N ALA A 133 -25.54 -6.58 8.72
CA ALA A 133 -26.02 -7.91 9.08
C ALA A 133 -25.87 -8.17 10.59
N GLY A 134 -26.65 -7.44 11.39
CA GLY A 134 -27.02 -7.76 12.78
C GLY A 134 -25.98 -8.46 13.64
N GLU A 135 -24.88 -7.78 13.94
CA GLU A 135 -24.18 -8.05 15.21
C GLU A 135 -24.96 -7.26 16.26
N ALA A 136 -25.79 -7.98 17.01
CA ALA A 136 -26.25 -7.48 18.29
C ALA A 136 -24.99 -7.24 19.12
N GLU A 137 -24.71 -5.96 19.39
CA GLU A 137 -23.74 -5.50 20.37
C GLU A 137 -23.94 -6.34 21.65
N GLU A 138 -23.03 -7.27 21.93
CA GLU A 138 -22.86 -7.76 23.29
C GLU A 138 -22.08 -6.66 24.02
N ASP A 139 -22.84 -5.67 24.50
CA ASP A 139 -22.42 -4.68 25.48
C ASP A 139 -21.97 -5.42 26.75
N GLU A 140 -20.67 -5.75 26.84
CA GLU A 140 -20.02 -6.04 28.11
C GLU A 140 -19.61 -4.72 28.77
N ASP A 141 -20.62 -4.06 29.35
CA ASP A 141 -20.46 -3.07 30.41
C ASP A 141 -19.83 -3.75 31.65
N GLU A 142 -18.55 -3.54 31.92
CA GLU A 142 -18.01 -3.63 33.29
C GLU A 142 -17.06 -2.46 33.63
N GLU A 143 -17.68 -1.47 34.28
CA GLU A 143 -17.21 -0.78 35.50
C GLU A 143 -16.02 0.18 35.41
N ALA A 144 -16.39 1.45 35.22
CA ALA A 144 -15.63 2.62 35.60
C ALA A 144 -15.44 2.72 37.12
N VAL A 145 -14.20 2.64 37.59
CA VAL A 145 -13.81 3.12 38.94
C VAL A 145 -12.98 4.40 38.82
N GLY A 146 -13.60 5.52 39.17
CA GLY A 146 -12.97 6.84 39.17
C GLY A 146 -12.05 7.12 40.36
N ALA A 147 -11.31 8.23 40.28
CA ALA A 147 -11.33 9.33 41.26
C ALA A 147 -10.08 10.23 41.19
N LYS A 148 -10.38 11.53 41.04
CA LYS A 148 -9.75 12.70 41.69
C LYS A 148 -8.42 13.29 41.16
N ARG A 149 -8.56 14.59 40.89
CA ARG A 149 -7.59 15.64 40.55
C ARG A 149 -6.72 16.00 41.76
N THR A 150 -5.47 16.43 41.51
CA THR A 150 -4.82 17.54 42.24
C THR A 150 -3.87 18.27 41.28
N ALA A 151 -3.97 19.59 41.28
CA ALA A 151 -3.10 20.55 40.63
C ALA A 151 -2.36 21.35 41.72
N ASP A 152 -1.08 21.67 41.49
CA ASP A 152 -0.31 22.85 41.97
C ASP A 152 1.19 22.61 41.72
N SER A 153 2.08 23.60 41.79
CA SER A 153 2.39 24.73 40.91
C SER A 153 3.87 25.09 41.20
N ASP A 154 4.54 25.62 40.18
CA ASP A 154 5.60 26.65 40.17
C ASP A 154 6.97 26.58 40.89
N ASP A 155 7.88 27.28 40.19
CA ASP A 155 9.11 28.02 40.57
C ASP A 155 10.43 27.31 40.80
N GLU A 156 11.59 27.85 40.40
CA GLU A 156 12.07 28.80 39.38
C GLU A 156 13.60 28.92 39.67
N ASP A 157 14.43 29.02 38.63
CA ASP A 157 15.74 29.74 38.50
C ASP A 157 16.88 29.54 39.56
N ASP A 158 18.20 29.75 39.34
CA ASP A 158 18.98 30.70 38.53
C ASP A 158 20.48 30.27 38.48
N GLY A 159 21.22 30.72 37.44
CA GLY A 159 22.61 31.19 37.54
C GLY A 159 23.72 30.27 36.98
N SER A 160 24.19 30.36 35.73
CA SER A 160 24.94 31.42 35.02
C SER A 160 26.37 31.71 35.53
N ASP A 161 27.38 31.35 34.72
CA ASP A 161 28.60 32.13 34.38
C ASP A 161 29.36 31.30 33.30
N GLY A 162 29.84 31.77 32.15
CA GLY A 162 30.32 33.09 31.75
C GLY A 162 31.81 32.96 31.38
N GLY A 163 32.19 33.26 30.13
CA GLY A 163 33.60 33.33 29.73
C GLY A 163 33.84 33.24 28.22
N GLU A 164 34.31 34.36 27.66
CA GLU A 164 34.16 34.82 26.28
C GLU A 164 35.24 34.37 25.25
N ALA A 165 34.94 34.76 24.00
CA ALA A 165 35.59 34.73 22.68
C ALA A 165 37.00 35.41 22.61
N PRO A 166 37.61 35.81 21.44
CA PRO A 166 37.17 35.76 20.03
C PRO A 166 38.27 35.42 18.98
N SER A 167 37.89 35.27 17.70
CA SER A 167 38.69 35.77 16.57
C SER A 167 37.87 35.87 15.27
N GLU A 168 37.82 37.09 14.73
CA GLU A 168 37.35 37.57 13.42
C GLU A 168 38.31 37.08 12.29
N GLU A 169 38.14 37.21 10.96
CA GLU A 169 37.20 37.83 10.02
C GLU A 169 37.51 37.32 8.57
N GLU A 170 36.73 37.79 7.58
CA GLU A 170 37.00 37.92 6.11
C GLU A 170 36.45 36.88 5.09
N GLU A 171 35.28 37.23 4.54
CA GLU A 171 34.99 37.55 3.12
C GLU A 171 35.53 36.66 1.96
N LYS A 172 34.61 36.05 1.16
CA LYS A 172 34.28 36.49 -0.23
C LYS A 172 33.25 35.63 -1.00
N PRO A 173 32.58 36.20 -2.02
CA PRO A 173 31.24 35.81 -2.48
C PRO A 173 31.23 34.85 -3.68
N ARG A 174 30.25 33.95 -3.74
CA ARG A 174 30.02 33.09 -4.91
C ARG A 174 29.11 33.75 -5.96
N LYS A 175 29.53 33.56 -7.21
CA LYS A 175 29.31 34.41 -8.38
C LYS A 175 27.95 34.23 -9.06
N ARG A 176 27.37 35.34 -9.50
CA ARG A 176 26.23 35.44 -10.44
C ARG A 176 26.65 35.00 -11.84
N ARG A 177 25.79 34.26 -12.56
CA ARG A 177 25.89 34.07 -14.03
C ARG A 177 24.59 34.47 -14.75
N LYS A 178 24.75 34.90 -16.00
CA LYS A 178 24.03 35.97 -16.71
C LYS A 178 22.87 35.47 -17.61
N LYS A 179 21.81 36.29 -17.69
CA LYS A 179 20.60 36.19 -18.55
C LYS A 179 20.88 36.05 -20.06
N ARG A 180 19.97 35.38 -20.78
CA ARG A 180 19.58 35.72 -22.19
C ARG A 180 18.07 36.00 -22.29
N LYS A 181 17.71 36.74 -23.34
CA LYS A 181 16.55 37.65 -23.52
C LYS A 181 15.36 36.99 -24.24
N ARG A 182 14.15 37.35 -23.78
CA ARG A 182 12.88 37.70 -24.50
C ARG A 182 12.22 36.67 -25.43
N GLY A 183 11.00 36.27 -25.04
CA GLY A 183 9.84 36.09 -25.92
C GLY A 183 8.64 36.83 -25.29
N LYS A 184 8.00 37.73 -26.03
CA LYS A 184 6.81 38.50 -25.62
C LYS A 184 5.57 37.63 -25.83
N GLY A 185 4.72 37.49 -24.81
CA GLY A 185 3.34 37.01 -24.92
C GLY A 185 2.48 37.73 -23.87
N PRO A 186 1.21 38.08 -24.15
CA PRO A 186 0.46 39.03 -23.33
C PRO A 186 -0.13 38.36 -22.09
N VAL A 187 0.04 39.03 -20.95
CA VAL A 187 -0.65 38.79 -19.69
C VAL A 187 -2.12 39.23 -19.83
N THR A 188 -3.06 38.34 -19.52
CA THR A 188 -4.42 38.71 -19.15
C THR A 188 -4.69 38.24 -17.72
N ALA A 189 -5.36 39.12 -17.00
CA ALA A 189 -5.55 39.11 -15.56
C ALA A 189 -6.78 38.29 -15.14
N GLY A 190 -6.75 37.79 -13.90
CA GLY A 190 -7.93 37.65 -13.05
C GLY A 190 -8.68 36.32 -13.12
N GLY A 191 -8.54 35.50 -12.08
CA GLY A 191 -9.37 34.32 -11.85
C GLY A 191 -8.93 33.53 -10.61
N GLY A 192 -9.14 34.10 -9.42
CA GLY A 192 -8.92 33.40 -8.16
C GLY A 192 -9.97 32.30 -7.97
N LEU A 193 -9.51 31.07 -7.70
CA LEU A 193 -10.36 29.96 -7.28
C LEU A 193 -10.36 29.94 -5.75
N ASN A 194 -11.49 30.34 -5.16
CA ASN A 194 -11.77 30.21 -3.74
C ASN A 194 -12.34 28.81 -3.46
N PHE A 195 -11.79 28.10 -2.47
CA PHE A 195 -12.40 26.91 -1.89
C PHE A 195 -13.10 27.33 -0.60
N THR A 196 -14.42 27.24 -0.58
CA THR A 196 -15.28 27.40 0.60
C THR A 196 -15.86 26.04 0.95
N GLY A 197 -15.70 25.55 2.19
CA GLY A 197 -16.41 24.35 2.68
C GLY A 197 -15.62 23.37 3.56
N LEU A 198 -14.74 23.84 4.44
CA LEU A 198 -14.20 23.06 5.57
C LEU A 198 -14.28 23.94 6.81
N ASP A 199 -15.41 23.83 7.51
CA ASP A 199 -15.48 23.94 8.97
C ASP A 199 -15.73 22.52 9.48
#